data_AF-A0A843KQS9-F1
#
_entry.id   AF-A0A843KQS9-F1
#
_cell.length_a   1.000
_cell.length_b   1.000
_cell.length_c   1.000
_cell.angle_alpha   90.00
_cell.angle_beta   90.00
_cell.angle_gamma   90.00
#
_symmetry.space_group_name_H-M   'P 1'
#
loop_
_entity.id
_entity.type
_entity.pdbx_description
1 polymer ?
#
loop_
_entity_poly.entity_id
_entity_poly.type
_entity_poly.pdbx_seq_one_letter_code
_entity_poly.pdbx_strand_id
1 'polypeptide(L)'
;MRPNVILIVALLVVSAGILAAGCTSPGGNVTQPTAPPTGTETPAVTATTVAETPAVTGTTPPETPSTTATTATRTETPSVTETTAATTTTTTAVNATTEATTAAGGKAVTIGLTAHNIAFNVSTITVPAGAKVTVDFDNEDSGIPHNFAVYTNSAATEKIFVGDIITGPAKTTYTFTAPSKPGTYYFRCDVHPEQMNGNFIVQ
;
A
#
# COMPACT_ATOMS: atom_id res chain seq x y z
N MET A 1 30.93 10.40 45.73
CA MET A 1 31.84 10.08 44.61
C MET A 1 31.13 10.44 43.30
N ARG A 2 31.85 10.50 42.17
CA ARG A 2 31.52 11.36 41.02
C ARG A 2 30.34 10.86 40.14
N PRO A 3 29.56 11.77 39.52
CA PRO A 3 28.63 11.42 38.44
C PRO A 3 29.36 11.31 37.10
N ASN A 4 29.03 10.28 36.29
CA ASN A 4 29.54 10.15 34.92
C ASN A 4 28.58 10.81 33.92
N VAL A 5 28.83 12.07 33.61
CA VAL A 5 28.27 12.74 32.43
C VAL A 5 29.14 12.37 31.24
N ILE A 6 28.63 11.55 30.31
CA ILE A 6 29.30 11.31 29.02
C ILE A 6 28.77 12.31 28.00
N LEU A 7 29.65 13.24 27.65
CA LEU A 7 29.45 14.34 26.73
C LEU A 7 29.64 13.86 25.28
N ILE A 8 28.56 13.78 24.49
CA ILE A 8 28.64 13.64 23.02
C ILE A 8 27.67 14.64 22.40
N VAL A 9 28.18 15.78 21.96
CA VAL A 9 27.40 16.85 21.32
C VAL A 9 27.98 17.17 19.95
N ALA A 10 27.12 17.00 18.94
CA ALA A 10 27.11 17.64 17.61
C ALA A 10 28.45 17.91 16.90
N LEU A 11 28.78 17.04 15.93
CA LEU A 11 29.67 17.42 14.82
C LEU A 11 28.86 18.20 13.77
N LEU A 12 28.90 19.53 13.84
CA LEU A 12 28.35 20.42 12.81
C LEU A 12 29.28 20.44 11.59
N VAL A 13 28.81 19.89 10.46
CA VAL A 13 29.47 20.05 9.15
C VAL A 13 28.58 20.93 8.27
N VAL A 14 28.84 22.24 8.31
CA VAL A 14 28.14 23.22 7.47
C VAL A 14 28.83 23.30 6.11
N SER A 15 28.39 22.48 5.17
CA SER A 15 28.85 22.54 3.78
C SER A 15 28.03 23.58 3.00
N ALA A 16 28.52 24.82 2.95
CA ALA A 16 27.89 25.89 2.17
C ALA A 16 27.94 25.56 0.66
N GLY A 17 26.78 25.58 0.00
CA GLY A 17 26.70 25.45 -1.45
C GLY A 17 27.14 26.73 -2.15
N ILE A 18 27.97 26.59 -3.19
CA ILE A 18 28.23 27.66 -4.16
C ILE A 18 27.48 27.34 -5.45
N LEU A 19 26.58 28.25 -5.82
CA LEU A 19 25.75 28.19 -7.02
C LEU A 19 26.21 29.30 -7.98
N ALA A 20 26.72 28.95 -9.17
CA ALA A 20 26.70 29.86 -10.33
C ALA A 20 27.05 29.18 -11.67
N ALA A 21 26.12 29.31 -12.62
CA ALA A 21 26.30 29.55 -14.05
C ALA A 21 27.34 28.74 -14.88
N GLY A 22 26.82 27.99 -15.85
CA GLY A 22 27.60 27.36 -16.93
C GLY A 22 26.74 27.03 -18.16
N CYS A 23 26.17 28.04 -18.83
CA CYS A 23 25.46 27.86 -20.09
C CYS A 23 26.42 27.99 -21.28
N THR A 24 26.38 27.04 -22.24
CA THR A 24 26.44 27.21 -23.72
C THR A 24 26.57 25.79 -24.32
N SER A 25 25.72 25.36 -25.25
CA SER A 25 25.88 25.42 -26.72
C SER A 25 24.92 24.37 -27.35
N PRO A 26 24.78 24.25 -28.68
CA PRO A 26 24.17 25.26 -29.56
C PRO A 26 23.09 24.67 -30.52
N GLY A 27 22.29 25.55 -31.13
CA GLY A 27 21.87 25.37 -32.53
C GLY A 27 20.70 24.43 -32.87
N GLY A 28 19.52 25.04 -33.04
CA GLY A 28 18.73 24.87 -34.27
C GLY A 28 17.86 23.62 -34.45
N ASN A 29 16.56 23.79 -34.24
CA ASN A 29 15.64 23.62 -35.37
C ASN A 29 14.52 24.68 -35.31
N VAL A 30 14.06 25.13 -36.46
CA VAL A 30 13.08 26.21 -36.59
C VAL A 30 11.68 25.61 -36.74
N THR A 31 10.77 25.91 -35.82
CA THR A 31 9.33 25.77 -36.07
C THR A 31 8.57 26.92 -35.42
N GLN A 32 7.74 27.55 -36.24
CA GLN A 32 7.05 28.81 -36.01
C GLN A 32 5.88 28.65 -35.02
N PRO A 33 5.65 29.61 -34.08
CA PRO A 33 4.44 29.61 -33.26
C PRO A 33 3.24 30.13 -34.07
N THR A 34 2.18 29.33 -34.19
CA THR A 34 0.86 29.81 -34.63
C THR A 34 0.17 30.47 -33.43
N ALA A 35 -0.22 31.73 -33.59
CA ALA A 35 -0.85 32.51 -32.52
C ALA A 35 -2.27 32.00 -32.16
N PRO A 36 -2.71 32.12 -30.89
CA PRO A 36 -4.10 31.87 -30.52
C PRO A 36 -5.01 33.04 -30.98
N PRO A 37 -6.22 32.75 -31.47
CA PRO A 37 -7.22 33.80 -31.66
C PRO A 37 -7.80 34.23 -30.30
N THR A 38 -7.70 35.52 -29.99
CA THR A 38 -8.40 36.16 -28.86
C THR A 38 -9.52 37.05 -29.41
N GLY A 39 -10.74 36.84 -28.93
CA GLY A 39 -11.96 37.58 -29.26
C GLY A 39 -13.14 36.78 -28.72
N THR A 40 -13.60 36.98 -27.48
CA THR A 40 -14.34 38.15 -26.96
C THR A 40 -15.71 38.30 -27.61
N GLU A 41 -16.68 37.50 -27.17
CA GLU A 41 -18.11 37.89 -27.16
C GLU A 41 -18.83 37.38 -25.91
N THR A 42 -19.50 38.30 -25.22
CA THR A 42 -20.39 38.18 -24.03
C THR A 42 -20.83 39.63 -23.73
N PRO A 43 -22.07 39.95 -23.28
CA PRO A 43 -23.22 39.11 -22.93
C PRO A 43 -24.54 39.47 -23.67
N ALA A 44 -25.62 38.68 -23.47
CA ALA A 44 -26.96 39.13 -23.05
C ALA A 44 -28.01 38.00 -23.17
N VAL A 45 -29.18 38.19 -22.52
CA VAL A 45 -30.45 37.41 -22.57
C VAL A 45 -30.39 35.99 -21.93
N THR A 46 -31.32 35.54 -21.06
CA THR A 46 -32.46 36.18 -20.36
C THR A 46 -32.59 35.55 -18.97
N ALA A 47 -32.87 36.36 -17.94
CA ALA A 47 -33.27 35.85 -16.63
C ALA A 47 -34.78 35.52 -16.64
N THR A 48 -35.13 34.23 -16.59
CA THR A 48 -36.51 33.79 -16.34
C THR A 48 -36.66 33.43 -14.88
N THR A 49 -37.22 34.35 -14.10
CA THR A 49 -37.69 34.08 -12.74
C THR A 49 -39.00 33.29 -12.81
N VAL A 50 -39.01 32.08 -12.24
CA VAL A 50 -40.24 31.48 -11.72
C VAL A 50 -39.95 31.03 -10.29
N ALA A 51 -40.57 31.71 -9.34
CA ALA A 51 -40.65 31.24 -7.97
C ALA A 51 -42.03 30.60 -7.78
N GLU A 52 -42.08 29.35 -7.33
CA GLU A 52 -43.08 28.95 -6.33
C GLU A 52 -42.65 27.69 -5.59
N THR A 53 -42.94 27.69 -4.29
CA THR A 53 -42.79 26.57 -3.36
C THR A 53 -44.20 26.04 -3.09
N PRO A 54 -44.39 24.73 -2.88
CA PRO A 54 -44.73 24.36 -1.51
C PRO A 54 -43.97 23.13 -1.01
N ALA A 55 -43.73 23.11 0.31
CA ALA A 55 -43.24 21.94 1.01
C ALA A 55 -44.30 20.84 1.04
N VAL A 56 -43.88 19.59 0.88
CA VAL A 56 -44.72 18.42 1.19
C VAL A 56 -44.46 18.02 2.64
N THR A 57 -45.51 18.12 3.46
CA THR A 57 -45.49 17.73 4.87
C THR A 57 -45.76 16.24 5.03
N GLY A 58 -44.81 15.55 5.67
CA GLY A 58 -44.89 14.32 6.47
C GLY A 58 -46.02 13.30 6.33
N THR A 59 -45.62 12.03 6.20
CA THR A 59 -46.31 10.89 6.83
C THR A 59 -45.31 9.95 7.51
N THR A 60 -45.29 10.02 8.84
CA THR A 60 -45.16 8.94 9.85
C THR A 60 -44.55 7.58 9.45
N PRO A 61 -43.47 7.12 10.11
CA PRO A 61 -43.17 5.70 10.28
C PRO A 61 -43.94 5.13 11.49
N PRO A 62 -44.48 3.90 11.39
CA PRO A 62 -44.21 2.94 12.47
C PRO A 62 -44.11 1.47 12.00
N GLU A 63 -43.60 0.64 12.93
CA GLU A 63 -43.73 -0.84 12.98
C GLU A 63 -42.82 -1.66 12.02
N THR A 64 -42.21 -2.79 12.42
CA THR A 64 -42.23 -3.50 13.72
C THR A 64 -40.93 -4.34 13.93
N PRO A 65 -40.52 -4.65 15.18
CA PRO A 65 -39.32 -5.47 15.48
C PRO A 65 -39.59 -6.99 15.54
N SER A 66 -38.55 -7.79 15.82
CA SER A 66 -38.54 -9.28 15.87
C SER A 66 -38.56 -9.91 14.46
N THR A 67 -37.91 -11.04 14.12
CA THR A 67 -37.38 -12.24 14.81
C THR A 67 -36.06 -12.68 14.13
N THR A 68 -35.14 -13.50 14.66
CA THR A 68 -34.97 -14.22 15.95
C THR A 68 -33.48 -14.66 16.08
N ALA A 69 -33.00 -14.98 17.28
CA ALA A 69 -31.67 -15.58 17.49
C ALA A 69 -31.66 -17.11 17.22
N THR A 70 -30.69 -17.59 16.44
CA THR A 70 -30.37 -19.02 16.34
C THR A 70 -28.91 -19.27 16.72
N THR A 71 -28.70 -19.69 17.96
CA THR A 71 -27.46 -20.32 18.39
C THR A 71 -27.35 -21.72 17.77
N ALA A 72 -26.23 -22.01 17.11
CA ALA A 72 -25.88 -23.35 16.68
C ALA A 72 -24.43 -23.67 17.04
N THR A 73 -24.20 -24.00 18.31
CA THR A 73 -22.94 -24.62 18.74
C THR A 73 -22.83 -26.01 18.14
N ARG A 74 -21.78 -26.29 17.38
CA ARG A 74 -21.35 -27.67 17.10
C ARG A 74 -19.87 -27.85 17.45
N THR A 75 -19.66 -28.35 18.66
CA THR A 75 -18.40 -28.99 19.05
C THR A 75 -18.31 -30.34 18.34
N GLU A 76 -17.36 -30.52 17.43
CA GLU A 76 -16.92 -31.86 17.03
C GLU A 76 -15.41 -31.98 17.11
N THR A 77 -14.97 -32.63 18.18
CA THR A 77 -13.67 -33.28 18.28
C THR A 77 -13.77 -34.68 17.68
N PRO A 78 -12.88 -35.05 16.75
CA PRO A 78 -12.41 -36.42 16.66
C PRO A 78 -10.97 -36.51 17.16
N SER A 79 -10.78 -37.33 18.20
CA SER A 79 -9.45 -37.82 18.59
C SER A 79 -9.01 -38.89 17.61
N VAL A 80 -7.76 -38.84 17.14
CA VAL A 80 -7.05 -40.01 16.63
C VAL A 80 -5.62 -39.96 17.16
N THR A 81 -5.20 -41.04 17.82
CA THR A 81 -3.90 -41.18 18.48
C THR A 81 -3.08 -42.28 17.81
N GLU A 82 -1.77 -42.04 17.70
CA GLU A 82 -0.69 -43.00 17.42
C GLU A 82 -0.62 -43.73 16.07
N THR A 83 0.56 -43.65 15.43
CA THR A 83 1.46 -44.81 15.32
C THR A 83 2.90 -44.37 15.03
N THR A 84 3.84 -45.01 15.73
CA THR A 84 5.29 -44.79 15.70
C THR A 84 5.98 -45.40 14.49
N ALA A 85 6.97 -44.71 13.91
CA ALA A 85 8.15 -45.33 13.29
C ALA A 85 9.34 -44.37 13.27
N ALA A 86 10.49 -44.80 13.79
CA ALA A 86 11.75 -44.09 13.70
C ALA A 86 12.65 -44.73 12.64
N THR A 87 13.43 -43.92 11.91
CA THR A 87 14.62 -44.38 11.17
C THR A 87 15.72 -43.33 11.24
N THR A 88 16.87 -43.74 11.75
CA THR A 88 18.12 -42.97 11.78
C THR A 88 18.91 -43.23 10.50
N THR A 89 19.43 -42.19 9.84
CA THR A 89 20.58 -42.32 8.94
C THR A 89 21.55 -41.15 9.14
N THR A 90 22.83 -41.47 9.24
CA THR A 90 23.91 -40.55 9.64
C THR A 90 24.75 -40.09 8.45
N THR A 91 25.45 -38.96 8.62
CA THR A 91 26.71 -38.59 7.94
C THR A 91 26.62 -38.08 6.48
N THR A 92 26.96 -36.81 6.28
CA THR A 92 28.31 -36.40 5.82
C THR A 92 28.45 -34.89 5.84
N ALA A 93 29.47 -34.38 6.54
CA ALA A 93 29.83 -32.97 6.47
C ALA A 93 30.73 -32.72 5.25
N VAL A 94 30.40 -31.71 4.44
CA VAL A 94 31.32 -31.15 3.44
C VAL A 94 31.71 -29.75 3.91
N ASN A 95 33.01 -29.58 4.16
CA ASN A 95 33.60 -28.31 4.56
C ASN A 95 33.70 -27.38 3.34
N ALA A 96 32.73 -26.48 3.18
CA ALA A 96 32.77 -25.40 2.20
C ALA A 96 33.07 -24.08 2.92
N THR A 97 34.31 -23.60 2.81
CA THR A 97 34.63 -22.21 3.15
C THR A 97 33.95 -21.31 2.11
N THR A 98 32.90 -20.62 2.52
CA THR A 98 32.21 -19.61 1.71
C THR A 98 32.10 -18.34 2.53
N GLU A 99 32.42 -17.21 1.91
CA GLU A 99 32.44 -15.90 2.55
C GLU A 99 31.06 -15.56 3.13
N ALA A 100 31.05 -15.00 4.34
CA ALA A 100 29.82 -14.67 5.06
C ALA A 100 29.11 -13.44 4.48
N THR A 101 28.51 -13.57 3.31
CA THR A 101 27.31 -12.81 2.99
C THR A 101 26.14 -13.49 3.68
N THR A 102 25.59 -12.86 4.72
CA THR A 102 24.39 -13.33 5.42
C THR A 102 23.17 -13.21 4.52
N ALA A 103 23.05 -14.10 3.55
CA ALA A 103 21.79 -14.43 2.90
C ALA A 103 20.91 -15.12 3.94
N ALA A 104 20.21 -14.32 4.75
CA ALA A 104 19.15 -14.82 5.59
C ALA A 104 18.19 -15.63 4.70
N GLY A 105 17.99 -16.91 5.03
CA GLY A 105 17.04 -17.81 4.39
C GLY A 105 15.60 -17.41 4.70
N GLY A 106 15.24 -16.18 4.33
CA GLY A 106 13.94 -15.59 4.56
C GLY A 106 12.88 -16.40 3.84
N LYS A 107 11.81 -16.73 4.56
CA LYS A 107 10.63 -17.39 3.99
C LYS A 107 10.14 -16.56 2.80
N ALA A 108 9.85 -17.20 1.68
CA ALA A 108 9.18 -16.55 0.55
C ALA A 108 7.66 -16.69 0.72
N VAL A 109 6.90 -15.64 0.39
CA VAL A 109 5.44 -15.63 0.40
C VAL A 109 4.93 -14.93 -0.86
N THR A 110 3.97 -15.56 -1.53
CA THR A 110 3.22 -14.96 -2.64
C THR A 110 1.81 -14.59 -2.17
N ILE A 111 1.34 -13.40 -2.54
CA ILE A 111 0.03 -12.85 -2.21
C ILE A 111 -0.70 -12.53 -3.52
N GLY A 112 -1.91 -13.07 -3.72
CA GLY A 112 -2.82 -12.58 -4.75
C GLY A 112 -3.62 -11.39 -4.22
N LEU A 113 -3.49 -10.24 -4.85
CA LEU A 113 -4.17 -9.00 -4.45
C LEU A 113 -4.94 -8.45 -5.65
N THR A 114 -6.27 -8.35 -5.53
CA THR A 114 -7.13 -7.82 -6.59
C THR A 114 -7.66 -6.45 -6.18
N ALA A 115 -7.62 -5.49 -7.10
CA ALA A 115 -8.31 -4.21 -7.01
C ALA A 115 -9.53 -4.22 -7.94
N HIS A 116 -10.72 -4.06 -7.35
CA HIS A 116 -12.01 -4.04 -8.05
C HIS A 116 -13.01 -3.19 -7.27
N ASN A 117 -13.80 -2.35 -7.95
CA ASN A 117 -14.70 -1.34 -7.38
C ASN A 117 -14.02 -0.39 -6.37
N ILE A 118 -12.78 0.04 -6.63
CA ILE A 118 -11.99 0.91 -5.72
C ILE A 118 -11.86 0.28 -4.31
N ALA A 119 -11.70 -1.04 -4.28
CA ALA A 119 -11.45 -1.82 -3.06
C ALA A 119 -10.40 -2.90 -3.34
N PHE A 120 -9.59 -3.23 -2.34
CA PHE A 120 -8.81 -4.46 -2.37
C PHE A 120 -9.69 -5.65 -1.93
N ASN A 121 -9.43 -6.84 -2.47
CA ASN A 121 -10.09 -8.08 -2.06
C ASN A 121 -9.77 -8.52 -0.61
N VAL A 122 -8.77 -7.90 0.04
CA VAL A 122 -8.37 -8.17 1.43
C VAL A 122 -8.12 -6.86 2.20
N SER A 123 -8.48 -6.85 3.48
CA SER A 123 -8.19 -5.74 4.42
C SER A 123 -7.05 -6.06 5.40
N THR A 124 -6.49 -7.26 5.34
CA THR A 124 -5.34 -7.69 6.17
C THR A 124 -4.48 -8.67 5.38
N ILE A 125 -3.17 -8.44 5.42
CA ILE A 125 -2.13 -9.29 4.86
C ILE A 125 -1.20 -9.68 6.01
N THR A 126 -0.84 -10.96 6.12
CA THR A 126 0.07 -11.45 7.17
C THR A 126 1.26 -12.18 6.56
N VAL A 127 2.48 -11.79 6.91
CA VAL A 127 3.73 -12.38 6.39
C VAL A 127 4.75 -12.64 7.51
N PRO A 128 5.72 -13.54 7.30
CA PRO A 128 6.82 -13.71 8.25
C PRO A 128 7.77 -12.50 8.30
N ALA A 129 8.36 -12.27 9.47
CA ALA A 129 9.43 -11.29 9.65
C ALA A 129 10.61 -11.52 8.67
N GLY A 130 11.02 -10.46 7.97
CA GLY A 130 12.10 -10.52 6.98
C GLY A 130 11.81 -11.35 5.72
N ALA A 131 10.56 -11.75 5.49
CA ALA A 131 10.17 -12.55 4.33
C ALA A 131 10.46 -11.84 3.00
N LYS A 132 10.78 -12.61 1.95
CA LYS A 132 10.64 -12.14 0.57
C LYS A 132 9.16 -12.21 0.20
N VAL A 133 8.56 -11.06 -0.11
CA VAL A 133 7.14 -10.95 -0.41
C VAL A 133 6.97 -10.63 -1.88
N THR A 134 6.24 -11.49 -2.57
CA THR A 134 5.77 -11.29 -3.95
C THR A 134 4.28 -11.00 -3.89
N VAL A 135 3.84 -9.91 -4.53
CA VAL A 135 2.42 -9.58 -4.68
C VAL A 135 2.07 -9.67 -6.15
N ASP A 136 1.25 -10.65 -6.51
CA ASP A 136 0.63 -10.74 -7.82
C ASP A 136 -0.60 -9.84 -7.79
N PHE A 137 -0.44 -8.64 -8.34
CA PHE A 137 -1.43 -7.58 -8.30
C PHE A 137 -2.27 -7.55 -9.57
N ASP A 138 -3.59 -7.57 -9.37
CA ASP A 138 -4.60 -7.64 -10.41
C ASP A 138 -5.50 -6.41 -10.34
N ASN A 139 -5.32 -5.46 -11.25
CA ASN A 139 -6.20 -4.31 -11.36
C ASN A 139 -7.31 -4.63 -12.37
N GLU A 140 -8.51 -4.91 -11.89
CA GLU A 140 -9.69 -5.21 -12.71
C GLU A 140 -10.50 -3.93 -13.05
N ASP A 141 -10.23 -2.80 -12.39
CA ASP A 141 -10.97 -1.54 -12.58
C ASP A 141 -10.57 -0.84 -13.89
N SER A 142 -11.43 -0.97 -14.90
CA SER A 142 -11.20 -0.39 -16.23
C SER A 142 -10.98 1.13 -16.21
N GLY A 143 -9.81 1.56 -16.67
CA GLY A 143 -9.41 2.97 -16.73
C GLY A 143 -8.99 3.58 -15.39
N ILE A 144 -9.03 2.84 -14.28
CA ILE A 144 -8.69 3.35 -12.96
C ILE A 144 -7.25 2.95 -12.58
N PRO A 145 -6.39 3.92 -12.20
CA PRO A 145 -5.02 3.64 -11.76
C PRO A 145 -4.97 3.21 -10.30
N HIS A 146 -4.31 2.08 -10.02
CA HIS A 146 -4.08 1.55 -8.68
C HIS A 146 -2.62 1.11 -8.49
N ASN A 147 -2.17 1.03 -7.24
CA ASN A 147 -0.92 0.39 -6.83
C ASN A 147 -1.07 -0.30 -5.47
N PHE A 148 -0.02 -1.00 -5.04
CA PHE A 148 0.14 -1.47 -3.67
C PHE A 148 1.39 -0.85 -3.04
N ALA A 149 1.23 -0.23 -1.87
CA ALA A 149 2.31 0.36 -1.09
C ALA A 149 2.18 -0.01 0.39
N VAL A 150 3.32 -0.12 1.09
CA VAL A 150 3.43 -0.50 2.50
C VAL A 150 4.22 0.58 3.25
N TYR A 151 3.70 0.95 4.43
CA TYR A 151 4.15 2.06 5.27
C TYR A 151 4.24 1.65 6.74
N THR A 152 4.99 2.40 7.55
CA THR A 152 5.08 2.08 9.00
C THR A 152 3.77 2.29 9.75
N ASN A 153 2.89 3.16 9.26
CA ASN A 153 1.54 3.40 9.78
C ASN A 153 0.68 4.19 8.76
N SER A 154 -0.58 4.46 9.10
CA SER A 154 -1.56 5.13 8.23
C SER A 154 -1.25 6.59 7.87
N ALA A 155 -0.34 7.27 8.59
CA ALA A 155 0.13 8.60 8.17
C ALA A 155 0.98 8.54 6.88
N ALA A 156 1.48 7.35 6.52
CA ALA A 156 2.18 7.07 5.26
C ALA A 156 3.37 8.02 4.94
N THR A 157 4.02 8.53 5.98
CA THR A 157 5.21 9.38 5.88
C THR A 157 6.50 8.57 5.67
N GLU A 158 6.57 7.37 6.23
CA GLU A 158 7.73 6.48 6.18
C GLU A 158 7.39 5.21 5.38
N LYS A 159 8.05 5.08 4.22
CA LYS A 159 7.82 4.04 3.22
C LYS A 159 8.63 2.78 3.51
N ILE A 160 7.99 1.62 3.42
CA ILE A 160 8.64 0.30 3.39
C ILE A 160 8.72 -0.21 1.95
N PHE A 161 7.63 -0.06 1.21
CA PHE A 161 7.53 -0.41 -0.21
C PHE A 161 6.53 0.52 -0.91
N VAL A 162 6.80 0.88 -2.16
CA VAL A 162 5.83 1.56 -3.04
C VAL A 162 5.93 0.90 -4.40
N GLY A 163 4.86 0.25 -4.84
CA GLY A 163 4.77 -0.33 -6.17
C GLY A 163 4.39 0.70 -7.22
N ASP A 164 4.81 0.45 -8.47
CA ASP A 164 4.41 1.23 -9.65
C ASP A 164 2.88 1.25 -9.80
N ILE A 165 2.34 2.39 -10.24
CA ILE A 165 0.90 2.54 -10.51
C ILE A 165 0.58 1.93 -11.89
N ILE A 166 -0.43 1.05 -11.92
CA ILE A 166 -0.96 0.44 -13.15
C ILE A 166 -2.43 0.82 -13.35
N THR A 167 -2.81 1.15 -14.59
CA THR A 167 -4.20 1.42 -14.98
C THR A 167 -4.87 0.13 -15.44
N GLY A 168 -6.04 -0.20 -14.88
CA GLY A 168 -6.78 -1.41 -15.23
C GLY A 168 -7.45 -1.36 -16.60
N PRO A 169 -7.83 -2.51 -17.20
CA PRO A 169 -7.54 -3.87 -16.72
C PRO A 169 -6.08 -4.27 -16.99
N ALA A 170 -5.32 -4.59 -15.94
CA ALA A 170 -3.90 -4.89 -16.03
C ALA A 170 -3.40 -5.71 -14.83
N LYS A 171 -2.34 -6.51 -15.04
CA LYS A 171 -1.66 -7.26 -13.96
C LYS A 171 -0.20 -6.84 -13.86
N THR A 172 0.36 -6.89 -12.66
CA THR A 172 1.79 -6.71 -12.40
C THR A 172 2.23 -7.54 -11.20
N THR A 173 3.52 -7.75 -11.03
CA THR A 173 4.09 -8.43 -9.86
C THR A 173 5.02 -7.49 -9.12
N TYR A 174 4.70 -7.19 -7.86
CA TYR A 174 5.59 -6.44 -6.97
C TYR A 174 6.44 -7.41 -6.15
N THR A 175 7.70 -7.07 -5.88
CA THR A 175 8.56 -7.87 -4.99
C THR A 175 9.31 -6.97 -4.00
N PHE A 176 9.25 -7.29 -2.72
CA PHE A 176 9.95 -6.57 -1.66
C PHE A 176 10.39 -7.50 -0.52
N THR A 177 11.06 -6.94 0.49
CA THR A 177 11.38 -7.67 1.73
C THR A 177 10.54 -7.08 2.86
N ALA A 178 9.77 -7.92 3.56
CA ALA A 178 9.00 -7.50 4.71
C ALA A 178 9.90 -6.98 5.84
N PRO A 179 9.40 -6.09 6.72
CA PRO A 179 10.12 -5.67 7.91
C PRO A 179 10.66 -6.87 8.72
N SER A 180 11.86 -6.73 9.28
CA SER A 180 12.47 -7.74 10.15
C SER A 180 11.92 -7.72 11.59
N LYS A 181 11.18 -6.66 11.95
CA LYS A 181 10.54 -6.51 13.25
C LYS A 181 9.07 -6.94 13.15
N PRO A 182 8.61 -7.90 13.96
CA PRO A 182 7.20 -8.21 14.10
C PRO A 182 6.38 -7.00 14.56
N GLY A 183 5.16 -6.87 14.05
CA GLY A 183 4.28 -5.74 14.34
C GLY A 183 3.14 -5.58 13.33
N THR A 184 2.27 -4.60 13.59
CA THR A 184 1.26 -4.16 12.61
C THR A 184 1.80 -2.95 11.86
N TYR A 185 1.90 -3.10 10.54
CA TYR A 185 2.21 -2.08 9.56
C TYR A 185 0.95 -1.75 8.75
N TYR A 186 1.04 -0.81 7.82
CA TYR A 186 -0.10 -0.35 7.03
C TYR A 186 0.15 -0.55 5.54
N PHE A 187 -0.86 -0.98 4.78
CA PHE A 187 -0.80 -0.96 3.32
C PHE A 187 -1.94 -0.13 2.74
N ARG A 188 -1.73 0.43 1.54
CA ARG A 188 -2.75 1.14 0.78
C ARG A 188 -2.48 1.17 -0.72
N CYS A 189 -3.47 1.63 -1.48
CA CYS A 189 -3.24 2.30 -2.74
C CYS A 189 -2.94 3.79 -2.47
N ASP A 190 -1.92 4.34 -3.12
CA ASP A 190 -1.57 5.77 -3.01
C ASP A 190 -2.51 6.68 -3.79
N VAL A 191 -3.21 6.15 -4.80
CA VAL A 191 -4.21 6.88 -5.60
C VAL A 191 -5.55 6.98 -4.84
N HIS A 192 -5.92 5.92 -4.11
CA HIS A 192 -7.20 5.81 -3.38
C HIS A 192 -6.96 5.54 -1.88
N PRO A 193 -6.24 6.43 -1.16
CA PRO A 193 -5.72 6.15 0.18
C PRO A 193 -6.80 6.01 1.25
N GLU A 194 -7.98 6.58 1.05
CA GLU A 194 -9.10 6.56 2.00
C GLU A 194 -9.92 5.25 1.90
N GLN A 195 -10.06 4.71 0.69
CA GLN A 195 -10.91 3.55 0.38
C GLN A 195 -10.12 2.24 0.36
N MET A 196 -8.91 2.25 -0.20
CA MET A 196 -8.11 1.06 -0.49
C MET A 196 -6.93 0.97 0.47
N ASN A 197 -7.19 0.45 1.67
CA ASN A 197 -6.17 0.28 2.70
C ASN A 197 -6.43 -0.91 3.63
N GLY A 198 -5.43 -1.25 4.43
CA GLY A 198 -5.53 -2.35 5.40
C GLY A 198 -4.27 -2.55 6.24
N ASN A 199 -4.31 -3.60 7.08
CA ASN A 199 -3.22 -3.94 7.99
C ASN A 199 -2.22 -4.90 7.33
N PHE A 200 -0.93 -4.58 7.42
CA PHE A 200 0.15 -5.47 7.01
C PHE A 200 0.83 -6.04 8.27
N ILE A 201 0.48 -7.26 8.66
CA ILE A 201 0.97 -7.90 9.89
C ILE A 201 2.25 -8.68 9.60
N VAL A 202 3.26 -8.44 10.42
CA VAL A 202 4.56 -9.13 10.38
C VAL A 202 4.70 -9.95 11.66
N GLN A 203 5.03 -11.25 11.55
CA GLN A 203 5.14 -12.18 12.68
C GLN A 203 6.30 -13.19 12.56
#